data_AF-A0AAE0JA81-F1
#
_entry.id   AF-A0AAE0JA81-F1
#
_cell.length_a   1.000
_cell.length_b   1.000
_cell.length_c   1.000
_cell.angle_alpha   90.00
_cell.angle_beta   90.00
_cell.angle_gamma   90.00
#
_symmetry.space_group_name_H-M   'P 1'
#
loop_
_entity.id
_entity.type
_entity.pdbx_description
1 polymer ?
#
loop_
_entity_poly.entity_id
_entity_poly.type
_entity_poly.pdbx_seq_one_letter_code
_entity_poly.pdbx_strand_id
1 'polypeptide(L)'
;MSIFNQKSKFKIKTEIRTVRETVERPKLKASTSSSSIPTTGSSQHSNVRTAGAGSSLSRASSTSRLNGTKHTTSTSSSARASLTKVSTTSTARRVQSASPNPSISGDGRSSRKRRAAKASSRSPISPHFSEDSDSDSNGDENWEDNLDARKRRKRVHDERPVDVNRKLRHPKIWKGEDADQVERIPGSGIIHAAKVASLEHKCKPALGLKNEEVAVRLQYPGVRYPERYELVEGKDKIDAVKDIEKVVQLVASTYLTEEEGKIFLDHQTGILRKLVKSKNRSDGPGFKAALREYNDELLKLMRKGVIVRNLDKMHGIPRELVDFILDQVYDRTVAPRVELLAKYQNGSDNVYGELNHPFISDILERTNLTSGKVFVDLGSGVGNVTLQAALEIGCESWGCEMMENACNLAEAQYDEFLARCRLWGVKPGKVRLERGDFRKNEKVLEVLKRADVVLVNNQAFTSQLNDNLVSMFLDLKIGCKIISLKTFVHDNKNAENDVATSILDVEHLTYPEGYVSWTGASGTYCISTRR
;
A
#
# COMPACT_ATOMS: atom_id res chain seq x y z
N MET A 1 -11.92 -6.07 8.69
CA MET A 1 -10.48 -6.22 8.97
C MET A 1 -9.84 -6.71 7.70
N SER A 2 -8.77 -6.06 7.26
CA SER A 2 -7.93 -6.52 6.15
C SER A 2 -7.42 -7.95 6.34
N ILE A 3 -7.03 -8.61 5.24
CA ILE A 3 -6.42 -9.95 5.24
C ILE A 3 -5.07 -9.97 6.00
N PHE A 4 -4.44 -8.81 6.20
CA PHE A 4 -3.15 -8.58 6.86
C PHE A 4 -2.90 -9.25 8.23
N ASN A 5 -3.92 -9.73 8.96
CA ASN A 5 -3.79 -10.07 10.38
C ASN A 5 -3.87 -11.58 10.75
N GLN A 6 -3.73 -12.51 9.78
CA GLN A 6 -3.66 -13.95 10.07
C GLN A 6 -2.25 -14.55 9.91
N LYS A 7 -1.61 -14.87 11.04
CA LYS A 7 -0.24 -15.41 11.13
C LYS A 7 -0.16 -16.84 10.60
N SER A 8 0.64 -17.07 9.54
CA SER A 8 1.00 -18.43 9.09
C SER A 8 2.02 -19.07 10.04
N LYS A 9 1.67 -20.22 10.64
CA LYS A 9 2.57 -21.03 11.49
C LYS A 9 3.03 -22.28 10.76
N PHE A 10 4.08 -22.19 9.95
CA PHE A 10 4.74 -23.37 9.36
C PHE A 10 6.27 -23.34 9.49
N LYS A 11 6.81 -24.27 10.29
CA LYS A 11 8.19 -24.75 10.14
C LYS A 11 8.17 -25.90 9.14
N ILE A 12 8.57 -25.66 7.90
CA ILE A 12 8.78 -26.73 6.92
C ILE A 12 10.11 -27.41 7.22
N LYS A 13 10.11 -28.74 7.33
CA LYS A 13 11.31 -29.56 7.53
C LYS A 13 11.68 -30.18 6.18
N THR A 14 12.74 -29.68 5.56
CA THR A 14 13.10 -30.04 4.18
C THR A 14 13.80 -31.39 4.11
N GLU A 15 13.12 -32.41 3.58
CA GLU A 15 13.74 -33.66 3.13
C GLU A 15 13.80 -33.66 1.59
N ILE A 16 15.01 -33.73 1.05
CA ILE A 16 15.26 -33.70 -0.40
C ILE A 16 15.17 -35.13 -0.93
N ARG A 17 14.16 -35.39 -1.79
CA ARG A 17 13.99 -36.70 -2.44
C ARG A 17 14.29 -36.61 -3.94
N THR A 18 15.53 -36.90 -4.30
CA THR A 18 15.99 -36.88 -5.70
C THR A 18 15.34 -37.99 -6.52
N VAL A 19 14.53 -37.61 -7.52
CA VAL A 19 14.02 -38.52 -8.55
C VAL A 19 14.83 -38.32 -9.82
N ARG A 20 15.25 -39.41 -10.47
CA ARG A 20 15.82 -39.38 -11.82
C ARG A 20 14.74 -39.78 -12.82
N GLU A 21 14.43 -38.88 -13.74
CA GLU A 21 13.49 -39.14 -14.84
C GLU A 21 14.28 -39.42 -16.12
N THR A 22 13.85 -40.40 -16.92
CA THR A 22 14.50 -40.79 -18.18
C THR A 22 13.64 -40.39 -19.36
N VAL A 23 14.18 -39.51 -20.21
CA VAL A 23 13.46 -38.91 -21.35
C VAL A 23 13.70 -39.73 -22.62
N GLU A 24 12.65 -40.36 -23.15
CA GLU A 24 12.69 -40.95 -24.50
C GLU A 24 12.65 -39.86 -25.59
N ARG A 25 13.28 -40.15 -26.74
CA ARG A 25 13.25 -39.24 -27.91
C ARG A 25 12.11 -39.62 -28.88
N PRO A 26 11.35 -38.64 -29.39
CA PRO A 26 10.32 -38.91 -30.41
C PRO A 26 10.94 -39.37 -31.74
N LYS A 27 10.27 -40.29 -32.43
CA LYS A 27 10.68 -40.81 -33.74
C LYS A 27 10.10 -39.97 -34.88
N LEU A 28 10.93 -39.65 -35.87
CA LEU A 28 10.50 -39.05 -37.13
C LEU A 28 9.66 -40.04 -37.95
N LYS A 29 8.69 -39.53 -38.73
CA LYS A 29 8.05 -40.24 -39.85
C LYS A 29 8.20 -39.43 -41.13
N ALA A 30 8.41 -40.13 -42.24
CA ALA A 30 8.69 -39.55 -43.55
C ALA A 30 7.41 -39.18 -44.33
N SER A 31 7.58 -38.36 -45.36
CA SER A 31 6.54 -37.95 -46.30
C SER A 31 6.29 -38.99 -47.40
N THR A 32 5.14 -38.90 -48.06
CA THR A 32 4.88 -39.48 -49.38
C THR A 32 3.78 -38.67 -50.08
N SER A 33 3.69 -38.76 -51.40
CA SER A 33 2.99 -37.80 -52.26
C SER A 33 1.96 -38.47 -53.19
N SER A 34 0.98 -37.69 -53.67
CA SER A 34 0.34 -37.83 -55.00
C SER A 34 -0.70 -36.71 -55.22
N SER A 35 -1.30 -36.66 -56.42
CA SER A 35 -1.93 -35.47 -57.00
C SER A 35 -3.31 -35.73 -57.63
N SER A 36 -4.11 -34.67 -57.84
CA SER A 36 -5.00 -34.50 -59.02
C SER A 36 -5.68 -33.11 -59.02
N ILE A 37 -6.21 -32.69 -60.18
CA ILE A 37 -6.85 -31.40 -60.47
C ILE A 37 -8.13 -31.68 -61.30
N PRO A 38 -9.25 -30.99 -61.07
CA PRO A 38 -9.78 -30.01 -62.06
C PRO A 38 -10.33 -28.73 -61.36
N THR A 39 -10.30 -27.47 -61.86
CA THR A 39 -10.81 -26.86 -63.12
C THR A 39 -12.33 -27.11 -63.33
N THR A 40 -13.24 -26.18 -63.68
CA THR A 40 -13.27 -24.77 -64.17
C THR A 40 -14.49 -24.03 -63.55
N GLY A 41 -14.78 -22.72 -63.68
CA GLY A 41 -14.15 -21.56 -64.36
C GLY A 41 -15.11 -20.35 -64.47
N SER A 42 -14.62 -19.18 -64.95
CA SER A 42 -15.34 -18.04 -65.60
C SER A 42 -16.73 -17.59 -65.06
N SER A 43 -16.96 -16.34 -64.59
CA SER A 43 -17.06 -15.08 -65.39
C SER A 43 -17.90 -14.04 -64.57
N GLN A 44 -18.06 -12.74 -64.86
CA GLN A 44 -17.32 -11.68 -65.58
C GLN A 44 -17.93 -10.29 -65.21
N HIS A 45 -17.16 -9.20 -65.32
CA HIS A 45 -17.61 -7.79 -65.55
C HIS A 45 -18.50 -7.09 -64.47
N SER A 46 -18.58 -5.74 -64.37
CA SER A 46 -17.89 -4.64 -65.11
C SER A 46 -17.72 -3.34 -64.29
N ASN A 47 -16.81 -2.48 -64.79
CA ASN A 47 -16.42 -1.14 -64.32
C ASN A 47 -17.54 -0.09 -64.19
N VAL A 48 -17.26 0.99 -63.44
CA VAL A 48 -17.36 2.45 -63.78
C VAL A 48 -16.68 3.20 -62.61
N ARG A 49 -15.50 3.88 -62.74
CA ARG A 49 -15.20 5.25 -63.26
C ARG A 49 -16.09 6.35 -62.62
N THR A 50 -15.66 7.54 -62.22
CA THR A 50 -14.64 8.51 -62.72
C THR A 50 -13.99 9.32 -61.57
N ALA A 51 -12.71 9.70 -61.63
CA ALA A 51 -12.16 11.08 -61.83
C ALA A 51 -12.51 12.16 -60.76
N GLY A 52 -11.64 13.13 -60.41
CA GLY A 52 -10.27 13.48 -60.84
C GLY A 52 -9.42 14.05 -59.67
N ALA A 53 -8.08 14.14 -59.76
CA ALA A 53 -7.31 15.29 -60.29
C ALA A 53 -7.42 16.58 -59.43
N GLY A 54 -6.33 17.26 -59.01
CA GLY A 54 -4.89 17.05 -59.19
C GLY A 54 -4.07 17.81 -58.12
N SER A 55 -2.78 17.53 -57.92
CA SER A 55 -1.61 18.19 -58.57
C SER A 55 -1.29 19.62 -58.06
N SER A 56 -0.04 20.04 -57.81
CA SER A 56 1.28 19.37 -57.81
C SER A 56 2.43 20.39 -57.55
N LEU A 57 3.66 19.92 -57.23
CA LEU A 57 4.96 20.63 -57.40
C LEU A 57 5.19 21.87 -56.50
N SER A 58 6.40 22.37 -56.21
CA SER A 58 7.82 21.90 -56.24
C SER A 58 8.66 22.86 -55.33
N ARG A 59 10.00 22.84 -55.15
CA ARG A 59 11.16 22.29 -55.88
C ARG A 59 12.40 22.21 -54.95
N ALA A 60 13.48 21.58 -55.42
CA ALA A 60 14.83 21.52 -54.82
C ALA A 60 15.58 22.89 -54.84
N SER A 61 16.84 23.10 -54.41
CA SER A 61 18.00 22.23 -54.06
C SER A 61 18.98 23.01 -53.10
N SER A 62 20.29 22.76 -52.84
CA SER A 62 21.35 21.80 -53.26
C SER A 62 22.66 22.00 -52.44
N THR A 63 23.47 20.93 -52.23
CA THR A 63 24.98 20.91 -52.11
C THR A 63 25.70 21.66 -50.95
N SER A 64 26.92 21.32 -50.46
CA SER A 64 27.88 20.20 -50.72
C SER A 64 29.11 20.17 -49.76
N ARG A 65 29.71 18.98 -49.53
CA ARG A 65 31.19 18.68 -49.36
C ARG A 65 31.94 19.27 -48.14
N LEU A 66 33.14 18.80 -47.71
CA LEU A 66 33.79 17.45 -47.61
C LEU A 66 35.07 17.56 -46.70
N ASN A 67 35.82 16.45 -46.52
CA ASN A 67 37.13 16.29 -45.83
C ASN A 67 37.10 16.24 -44.28
N GLY A 68 37.89 15.40 -43.58
CA GLY A 68 38.42 14.06 -43.95
C GLY A 68 39.94 13.85 -44.06
N THR A 69 40.61 13.50 -42.94
CA THR A 69 41.90 12.77 -42.80
C THR A 69 41.98 12.25 -41.35
N LYS A 70 42.16 10.97 -41.00
CA LYS A 70 43.19 9.92 -41.29
C LYS A 70 44.54 10.13 -40.58
N HIS A 71 44.89 9.20 -39.67
CA HIS A 71 46.18 8.50 -39.46
C HIS A 71 46.12 7.69 -38.13
N THR A 72 46.89 6.63 -37.84
CA THR A 72 47.09 5.29 -38.47
C THR A 72 47.92 4.41 -37.53
N THR A 73 47.69 3.08 -37.48
CA THR A 73 48.58 2.03 -36.88
C THR A 73 48.88 2.15 -35.36
N SER A 74 49.28 1.13 -34.60
CA SER A 74 49.88 -0.20 -34.85
C SER A 74 49.25 -1.29 -33.92
N THR A 75 49.12 -2.57 -34.28
CA THR A 75 50.07 -3.70 -34.00
C THR A 75 50.92 -3.56 -32.72
N SER A 76 51.16 -4.60 -31.89
CA SER A 76 50.82 -6.04 -31.97
C SER A 76 50.93 -6.79 -30.63
N SER A 77 50.43 -8.02 -30.61
CA SER A 77 50.55 -9.10 -29.61
C SER A 77 51.81 -9.19 -28.71
N SER A 78 51.61 -9.60 -27.46
CA SER A 78 52.53 -10.50 -26.72
C SER A 78 51.76 -11.32 -25.66
N ALA A 79 52.19 -12.56 -25.38
CA ALA A 79 51.51 -13.46 -24.45
C ALA A 79 52.47 -14.38 -23.69
N ARG A 80 52.25 -14.56 -22.37
CA ARG A 80 52.61 -15.68 -21.46
C ARG A 80 52.12 -15.32 -20.05
N ALA A 81 51.53 -16.22 -19.26
CA ALA A 81 52.14 -17.31 -18.46
C ALA A 81 53.13 -16.80 -17.40
N SER A 82 53.18 -17.28 -16.15
CA SER A 82 52.68 -18.55 -15.56
C SER A 82 52.08 -18.28 -14.16
N LEU A 83 51.06 -18.99 -13.66
CA LEU A 83 51.12 -20.34 -13.07
C LEU A 83 52.29 -20.58 -12.09
N THR A 84 52.02 -20.46 -10.79
CA THR A 84 52.57 -21.36 -9.75
C THR A 84 51.50 -21.62 -8.68
N LYS A 85 51.30 -22.89 -8.32
CA LYS A 85 50.63 -23.31 -7.09
C LYS A 85 51.71 -23.63 -6.06
N VAL A 86 51.47 -23.32 -4.79
CA VAL A 86 52.02 -24.10 -3.67
C VAL A 86 50.89 -24.34 -2.68
N SER A 87 50.81 -25.55 -2.15
CA SER A 87 49.80 -25.98 -1.20
C SER A 87 50.45 -26.85 -0.12
N THR A 88 50.28 -26.50 1.15
CA THR A 88 50.66 -27.36 2.28
C THR A 88 49.61 -27.29 3.38
N THR A 89 49.02 -28.45 3.67
CA THR A 89 48.06 -28.68 4.76
C THR A 89 48.71 -29.54 5.85
N SER A 90 48.43 -29.27 7.14
CA SER A 90 48.50 -30.30 8.18
C SER A 90 47.83 -29.88 9.50
N THR A 91 46.93 -30.74 10.01
CA THR A 91 46.63 -31.05 11.44
C THR A 91 46.32 -29.89 12.42
N ALA A 92 45.16 -29.83 13.11
CA ALA A 92 44.65 -30.71 14.20
C ALA A 92 45.51 -30.65 15.50
N ARG A 93 44.97 -30.65 16.74
CA ARG A 93 43.68 -31.21 17.24
C ARG A 93 43.26 -30.62 18.63
N ARG A 94 41.95 -30.40 18.83
CA ARG A 94 41.11 -30.48 20.07
C ARG A 94 41.76 -30.58 21.49
N VAL A 95 41.23 -29.80 22.46
CA VAL A 95 40.77 -30.26 23.82
C VAL A 95 39.91 -29.16 24.52
N GLN A 96 39.11 -29.55 25.52
CA GLN A 96 38.19 -28.71 26.32
C GLN A 96 38.53 -28.83 27.82
N SER A 97 38.18 -27.83 28.64
CA SER A 97 37.93 -27.99 30.08
C SER A 97 37.01 -26.87 30.62
N ALA A 98 36.46 -27.06 31.83
CA ALA A 98 35.47 -26.18 32.45
C ALA A 98 35.79 -25.91 33.94
N SER A 99 34.94 -25.12 34.61
CA SER A 99 35.09 -24.60 35.98
C SER A 99 35.22 -25.66 37.09
N PRO A 100 35.69 -25.22 38.27
CA PRO A 100 35.01 -25.60 39.51
C PRO A 100 34.69 -24.41 40.46
N ASN A 101 33.88 -24.73 41.47
CA ASN A 101 33.46 -23.96 42.67
C ASN A 101 33.27 -25.04 43.79
N PRO A 102 32.92 -24.79 45.10
CA PRO A 102 32.32 -23.58 45.70
C PRO A 102 32.77 -23.20 47.15
N SER A 103 32.05 -22.22 47.73
CA SER A 103 31.57 -22.13 49.14
C SER A 103 32.50 -21.89 50.35
N ILE A 104 32.10 -20.91 51.19
CA ILE A 104 31.94 -21.00 52.67
C ILE A 104 31.02 -19.86 53.17
N SER A 105 30.43 -19.98 54.37
CA SER A 105 29.33 -19.17 54.92
C SER A 105 29.69 -18.41 56.23
N GLY A 106 28.95 -17.35 56.59
CA GLY A 106 29.00 -16.78 57.97
C GLY A 106 28.17 -15.50 58.22
N ASP A 107 27.38 -15.50 59.31
CA ASP A 107 26.63 -14.35 59.88
C ASP A 107 27.52 -13.36 60.67
N GLY A 108 27.10 -12.10 60.89
CA GLY A 108 27.96 -11.15 61.64
C GLY A 108 27.50 -9.73 62.06
N ARG A 109 26.28 -9.53 62.59
CA ARG A 109 25.91 -8.47 63.60
C ARG A 109 26.57 -7.04 63.60
N SER A 110 25.71 -6.04 63.38
CA SER A 110 25.45 -4.87 64.28
C SER A 110 26.51 -3.78 64.58
N SER A 111 26.23 -2.57 64.08
CA SER A 111 26.30 -1.28 64.83
C SER A 111 25.04 -0.45 64.46
N ARG A 112 24.19 0.05 65.37
CA ARG A 112 24.31 1.08 66.44
C ARG A 112 24.65 2.50 65.92
N LYS A 113 24.00 3.61 66.33
CA LYS A 113 22.66 3.91 66.94
C LYS A 113 22.47 5.45 67.00
N ARG A 114 21.21 5.95 67.14
CA ARG A 114 20.77 7.36 67.45
C ARG A 114 20.73 8.30 66.21
N ARG A 115 19.62 9.00 65.91
CA ARG A 115 18.84 10.10 66.58
C ARG A 115 19.63 11.42 66.64
N ALA A 116 19.10 12.61 66.27
CA ALA A 116 17.86 13.05 65.58
C ALA A 116 18.05 14.56 65.17
N ALA A 117 17.12 15.38 64.64
CA ALA A 117 15.67 15.31 64.38
C ALA A 117 15.19 16.36 63.33
N LYS A 118 13.93 16.23 62.85
CA LYS A 118 12.98 17.26 62.34
C LYS A 118 13.48 18.49 61.54
N ALA A 119 13.02 18.60 60.28
CA ALA A 119 12.40 19.83 59.74
C ALA A 119 11.39 19.51 58.62
N SER A 120 10.40 20.39 58.43
CA SER A 120 9.19 20.25 57.59
C SER A 120 9.42 20.34 56.06
N SER A 121 8.68 19.53 55.27
CA SER A 121 7.68 20.03 54.29
C SER A 121 6.89 18.89 53.63
N ARG A 122 5.87 19.21 52.81
CA ARG A 122 4.83 18.29 52.30
C ARG A 122 5.07 17.88 50.84
N SER A 123 4.55 16.70 50.45
CA SER A 123 4.21 16.34 49.06
C SER A 123 3.06 15.31 49.06
N PRO A 124 2.08 15.36 48.14
CA PRO A 124 0.85 14.56 48.24
C PRO A 124 0.79 13.29 47.37
N ILE A 125 0.21 12.25 47.97
CA ILE A 125 -0.77 11.29 47.41
C ILE A 125 -0.46 10.65 46.02
N SER A 126 -0.15 9.36 46.04
CA SER A 126 -0.28 8.44 44.91
C SER A 126 -1.68 7.79 44.89
N PRO A 127 -2.33 7.59 43.74
CA PRO A 127 -3.58 6.85 43.66
C PRO A 127 -3.38 5.33 43.76
N HIS A 128 -4.15 4.75 44.67
CA HIS A 128 -4.32 3.34 45.01
C HIS A 128 -4.60 2.42 43.80
N PHE A 129 -3.99 1.22 43.77
CA PHE A 129 -4.49 0.08 42.98
C PHE A 129 -5.55 -0.66 43.81
N SER A 130 -6.73 -0.91 43.26
CA SER A 130 -7.70 -1.87 43.82
C SER A 130 -7.77 -3.08 42.89
N GLU A 131 -7.39 -4.23 43.40
CA GLU A 131 -7.78 -5.53 42.84
C GLU A 131 -9.23 -5.79 43.24
N ASP A 132 -10.04 -6.25 42.30
CA ASP A 132 -11.35 -6.88 42.57
C ASP A 132 -11.58 -7.97 41.53
N SER A 133 -12.29 -9.02 41.92
CA SER A 133 -12.20 -10.34 41.25
C SER A 133 -13.38 -10.65 40.31
N ASP A 134 -13.11 -11.53 39.36
CA ASP A 134 -14.04 -12.39 38.60
C ASP A 134 -15.24 -11.74 37.85
N SER A 135 -15.24 -11.89 36.53
CA SER A 135 -16.48 -11.88 35.74
C SER A 135 -16.36 -12.79 34.51
N ASP A 136 -17.45 -13.50 34.20
CA ASP A 136 -17.45 -14.61 33.24
C ASP A 136 -17.31 -14.19 31.77
N SER A 137 -16.70 -15.08 30.99
CA SER A 137 -16.45 -14.88 29.56
C SER A 137 -17.72 -14.97 28.72
N ASN A 138 -18.24 -13.83 28.28
CA ASN A 138 -19.11 -13.70 27.12
C ASN A 138 -18.68 -12.49 26.28
N GLY A 139 -18.07 -12.73 25.12
CA GLY A 139 -17.58 -11.67 24.24
C GLY A 139 -18.68 -11.04 23.38
N ASP A 140 -19.38 -10.05 23.92
CA ASP A 140 -20.23 -9.16 23.12
C ASP A 140 -19.36 -8.07 22.44
N GLU A 141 -19.61 -7.77 21.17
CA GLU A 141 -18.80 -6.81 20.39
C GLU A 141 -19.12 -5.38 20.88
N ASN A 142 -18.32 -4.82 21.81
CA ASN A 142 -18.67 -3.57 22.52
C ASN A 142 -18.95 -2.37 21.58
N TRP A 143 -20.20 -1.92 21.58
CA TRP A 143 -20.64 -0.74 20.81
C TRP A 143 -20.27 0.59 21.45
N GLU A 144 -20.01 0.63 22.76
CA GLU A 144 -19.70 1.86 23.49
C GLU A 144 -18.28 2.35 23.17
N ASP A 145 -17.31 1.43 23.04
CA ASP A 145 -15.94 1.75 22.60
C ASP A 145 -15.89 2.45 21.24
N ASN A 146 -16.80 2.16 20.32
CA ASN A 146 -16.87 2.85 19.02
C ASN A 146 -17.33 4.33 19.17
N LEU A 147 -18.14 4.66 20.17
CA LEU A 147 -18.56 6.03 20.44
C LEU A 147 -17.54 6.80 21.29
N ASP A 148 -16.87 6.17 22.24
CA ASP A 148 -15.78 6.83 22.96
C ASP A 148 -14.49 6.90 22.15
N ALA A 149 -14.31 6.04 21.14
CA ALA A 149 -13.31 6.25 20.08
C ALA A 149 -13.59 7.55 19.30
N ARG A 150 -14.85 7.93 19.01
CA ARG A 150 -15.20 9.23 18.40
C ARG A 150 -14.72 10.40 19.28
N LYS A 151 -14.92 10.32 20.60
CA LYS A 151 -14.47 11.36 21.55
C LYS A 151 -12.95 11.39 21.73
N ARG A 152 -12.28 10.22 21.84
CA ARG A 152 -10.82 10.09 21.97
C ARG A 152 -10.09 10.54 20.70
N ARG A 153 -10.50 10.05 19.52
CA ARG A 153 -9.87 10.39 18.23
C ARG A 153 -9.94 11.89 17.93
N LYS A 154 -11.04 12.57 18.29
CA LYS A 154 -11.16 14.03 18.12
C LYS A 154 -10.06 14.78 18.88
N ARG A 155 -9.77 14.37 20.12
CA ARG A 155 -8.72 15.01 20.96
C ARG A 155 -7.29 14.80 20.47
N VAL A 156 -7.01 13.77 19.68
CA VAL A 156 -5.67 13.52 19.10
C VAL A 156 -5.46 14.27 17.80
N HIS A 157 -6.54 14.57 17.06
CA HIS A 157 -6.46 15.25 15.77
C HIS A 157 -6.43 16.79 15.87
N ASP A 158 -6.78 17.37 17.03
CA ASP A 158 -6.94 18.82 17.23
C ASP A 158 -5.61 19.62 17.27
N GLU A 159 -4.43 18.97 17.37
CA GLU A 159 -3.13 19.67 17.45
C GLU A 159 -2.51 20.05 16.09
N ARG A 160 -2.92 19.40 14.98
CA ARG A 160 -2.36 19.68 13.64
C ARG A 160 -3.08 20.86 12.98
N PRO A 161 -2.38 21.87 12.43
CA PRO A 161 -3.00 22.91 11.62
C PRO A 161 -3.79 22.31 10.44
N VAL A 162 -5.09 22.62 10.39
CA VAL A 162 -5.99 22.14 9.34
C VAL A 162 -5.62 22.76 8.00
N ASP A 163 -5.32 21.95 6.98
CA ASP A 163 -5.05 22.45 5.63
C ASP A 163 -6.35 22.88 4.94
N VAL A 164 -6.71 24.15 5.13
CA VAL A 164 -7.88 24.79 4.50
C VAL A 164 -7.90 24.74 2.97
N ASN A 165 -6.75 24.48 2.32
CA ASN A 165 -6.66 24.34 0.86
C ASN A 165 -7.10 22.94 0.39
N ARG A 166 -7.08 21.93 1.28
CA ARG A 166 -7.49 20.56 0.97
C ARG A 166 -8.99 20.53 0.71
N LYS A 167 -9.35 20.35 -0.57
CA LYS A 167 -10.73 20.19 -1.06
C LYS A 167 -11.02 18.73 -1.35
N LEU A 168 -11.91 18.13 -0.56
CA LEU A 168 -12.21 16.68 -0.63
C LEU A 168 -13.25 16.30 -1.68
N ARG A 169 -14.14 17.20 -2.11
CA ARG A 169 -15.19 16.85 -3.09
C ARG A 169 -14.59 16.38 -4.43
N HIS A 170 -14.88 15.15 -4.82
CA HIS A 170 -14.56 14.66 -6.16
C HIS A 170 -15.35 15.44 -7.23
N PRO A 171 -14.74 15.94 -8.32
CA PRO A 171 -15.46 16.77 -9.32
C PRO A 171 -16.68 16.09 -9.95
N LYS A 172 -16.62 14.76 -10.08
CA LYS A 172 -17.67 13.90 -10.65
C LYS A 172 -18.51 13.18 -9.56
N ILE A 173 -18.64 13.78 -8.37
CA ILE A 173 -19.61 13.35 -7.36
C ILE A 173 -21.03 13.55 -7.90
N TRP A 174 -21.95 12.63 -7.58
CA TRP A 174 -23.36 12.78 -7.95
C TRP A 174 -24.04 13.90 -7.14
N LYS A 175 -24.92 14.68 -7.78
CA LYS A 175 -25.52 15.90 -7.21
C LYS A 175 -27.05 15.93 -7.25
N GLY A 176 -27.70 14.78 -7.44
CA GLY A 176 -29.13 14.68 -7.71
C GLY A 176 -29.43 14.44 -9.19
N GLU A 177 -30.64 14.75 -9.62
CA GLU A 177 -31.22 14.25 -10.87
C GLU A 177 -30.57 14.88 -12.12
N ASP A 178 -30.10 16.13 -12.06
CA ASP A 178 -29.34 16.80 -13.14
C ASP A 178 -28.00 16.11 -13.46
N ALA A 179 -27.45 15.31 -12.53
CA ALA A 179 -26.15 14.65 -12.70
C ALA A 179 -26.20 13.41 -13.61
N ASP A 180 -27.38 13.02 -14.10
CA ASP A 180 -27.52 11.94 -15.10
C ASP A 180 -26.95 12.34 -16.49
N GLN A 181 -26.67 13.63 -16.73
CA GLN A 181 -25.98 14.11 -17.95
C GLN A 181 -24.45 13.88 -17.92
N VAL A 182 -23.86 13.37 -16.84
CA VAL A 182 -22.42 13.07 -16.80
C VAL A 182 -22.12 11.87 -17.71
N GLU A 183 -21.44 12.14 -18.82
CA GLU A 183 -21.01 11.14 -19.80
C GLU A 183 -20.39 9.90 -19.15
N ARG A 184 -20.61 8.72 -19.75
CA ARG A 184 -19.93 7.48 -19.36
C ARG A 184 -18.43 7.61 -19.57
N ILE A 185 -17.74 8.00 -18.50
CA ILE A 185 -16.30 8.27 -18.48
C ILE A 185 -15.54 7.03 -18.99
N PRO A 186 -14.70 7.13 -20.03
CA PRO A 186 -13.82 6.04 -20.43
C PRO A 186 -12.83 5.75 -19.30
N GLY A 187 -12.89 4.53 -18.78
CA GLY A 187 -12.09 4.04 -17.67
C GLY A 187 -12.66 2.72 -17.16
N SER A 188 -11.85 1.94 -16.46
CA SER A 188 -12.30 0.74 -15.77
C SER A 188 -13.41 1.08 -14.75
N GLY A 189 -14.51 0.32 -14.79
CA GLY A 189 -15.48 0.30 -13.70
C GLY A 189 -14.87 -0.37 -12.47
N ILE A 190 -15.37 -0.04 -11.28
CA ILE A 190 -14.88 -0.63 -10.02
C ILE A 190 -14.82 -2.16 -10.08
N ILE A 191 -13.80 -2.74 -9.47
CA ILE A 191 -13.74 -4.17 -9.23
C ILE A 191 -14.79 -4.48 -8.15
N HIS A 192 -15.96 -4.92 -8.56
CA HIS A 192 -17.02 -5.36 -7.64
C HIS A 192 -16.52 -6.50 -6.75
N ALA A 193 -16.88 -6.49 -5.46
CA ALA A 193 -16.61 -7.57 -4.52
C ALA A 193 -17.02 -8.95 -5.07
N ALA A 194 -18.15 -9.04 -5.77
CA ALA A 194 -18.63 -10.24 -6.46
C ALA A 194 -17.72 -10.76 -7.61
N LYS A 195 -16.62 -10.08 -7.93
CA LYS A 195 -15.57 -10.52 -8.87
C LYS A 195 -14.29 -11.00 -8.15
N VAL A 196 -14.32 -11.04 -6.81
CA VAL A 196 -13.17 -11.42 -5.97
C VAL A 196 -13.59 -12.48 -4.95
N ALA A 197 -14.75 -12.26 -4.29
CA ALA A 197 -15.44 -13.21 -3.42
C ALA A 197 -16.84 -13.49 -3.99
N SER A 198 -17.06 -14.73 -4.43
CA SER A 198 -18.30 -15.19 -5.08
C SER A 198 -18.39 -16.72 -5.02
N LEU A 199 -19.56 -17.27 -5.34
CA LEU A 199 -19.74 -18.73 -5.46
C LEU A 199 -18.83 -19.32 -6.55
N GLU A 200 -18.62 -18.59 -7.66
CA GLU A 200 -17.67 -18.95 -8.72
C GLU A 200 -16.22 -19.07 -8.20
N HIS A 201 -15.86 -18.30 -7.17
CA HIS A 201 -14.56 -18.33 -6.51
C HIS A 201 -14.50 -19.30 -5.32
N LYS A 202 -15.43 -20.26 -5.23
CA LYS A 202 -15.51 -21.30 -4.20
C LYS A 202 -15.76 -20.78 -2.78
N CYS A 203 -16.27 -19.57 -2.65
CA CYS A 203 -16.84 -19.08 -1.39
C CYS A 203 -18.15 -19.84 -1.08
N LYS A 204 -18.55 -19.88 0.20
CA LYS A 204 -19.81 -20.47 0.66
C LYS A 204 -20.85 -19.37 0.93
N PRO A 205 -22.15 -19.60 0.76
CA PRO A 205 -23.19 -18.68 1.25
C PRO A 205 -23.02 -18.36 2.74
N ALA A 206 -23.12 -17.08 3.09
CA ALA A 206 -23.17 -16.62 4.47
C ALA A 206 -24.63 -16.42 4.93
N LEU A 207 -24.83 -16.19 6.23
CA LEU A 207 -26.11 -15.79 6.83
C LEU A 207 -27.29 -16.74 6.54
N GLY A 208 -27.02 -18.05 6.46
CA GLY A 208 -28.03 -19.08 6.20
C GLY A 208 -28.69 -19.03 4.83
N LEU A 209 -28.19 -18.22 3.90
CA LEU A 209 -28.76 -18.04 2.56
C LEU A 209 -28.51 -19.23 1.65
N LYS A 210 -29.37 -19.41 0.65
CA LYS A 210 -29.13 -20.33 -0.47
C LYS A 210 -28.26 -19.67 -1.54
N ASN A 211 -27.69 -20.48 -2.44
CA ASN A 211 -26.83 -20.03 -3.52
C ASN A 211 -27.48 -18.96 -4.41
N GLU A 212 -28.79 -19.09 -4.66
CA GLU A 212 -29.58 -18.19 -5.51
C GLU A 212 -29.87 -16.85 -4.81
N GLU A 213 -29.68 -16.79 -3.50
CA GLU A 213 -30.08 -15.69 -2.64
C GLU A 213 -28.90 -14.82 -2.19
N VAL A 214 -27.64 -15.20 -2.44
CA VAL A 214 -26.46 -14.45 -1.96
C VAL A 214 -26.32 -13.06 -2.57
N ALA A 215 -26.84 -12.83 -3.78
CA ALA A 215 -26.62 -11.59 -4.52
C ALA A 215 -27.26 -10.36 -3.86
N VAL A 216 -26.47 -9.31 -3.62
CA VAL A 216 -26.90 -8.01 -3.09
C VAL A 216 -26.20 -6.83 -3.79
N ARG A 217 -26.64 -5.61 -3.47
CA ARG A 217 -26.08 -4.36 -3.98
C ARG A 217 -25.91 -3.36 -2.83
N LEU A 218 -24.78 -2.65 -2.81
CA LEU A 218 -24.41 -1.69 -1.78
C LEU A 218 -24.25 -0.28 -2.39
N GLN A 219 -25.01 0.68 -1.88
CA GLN A 219 -24.92 2.08 -2.28
C GLN A 219 -23.75 2.79 -1.59
N TYR A 220 -23.13 3.72 -2.31
CA TYR A 220 -21.99 4.51 -1.84
C TYR A 220 -22.27 6.02 -1.99
N PRO A 221 -21.60 6.90 -1.21
CA PRO A 221 -21.93 8.33 -1.17
C PRO A 221 -21.52 9.12 -2.42
N GLY A 222 -20.62 8.59 -3.27
CA GLY A 222 -20.05 9.34 -4.39
C GLY A 222 -20.80 9.26 -5.72
N VAL A 223 -21.46 8.13 -6.01
CA VAL A 223 -22.03 7.81 -7.34
C VAL A 223 -23.34 7.04 -7.22
N ARG A 224 -24.25 7.20 -8.19
CA ARG A 224 -25.58 6.58 -8.18
C ARG A 224 -25.59 5.07 -8.45
N TYR A 225 -24.53 4.50 -9.03
CA TYR A 225 -24.46 3.06 -9.27
C TYR A 225 -23.94 2.32 -8.01
N PRO A 226 -24.66 1.32 -7.47
CA PRO A 226 -24.18 0.54 -6.34
C PRO A 226 -23.17 -0.53 -6.76
N GLU A 227 -22.33 -0.95 -5.82
CA GLU A 227 -21.43 -2.10 -6.02
C GLU A 227 -22.19 -3.42 -5.92
N ARG A 228 -21.80 -4.42 -6.73
CA ARG A 228 -22.29 -5.80 -6.63
C ARG A 228 -21.51 -6.60 -5.59
N TYR A 229 -22.25 -7.23 -4.68
CA TYR A 229 -21.73 -8.16 -3.68
C TYR A 229 -22.46 -9.50 -3.79
N GLU A 230 -21.80 -10.56 -3.34
CA GLU A 230 -22.44 -11.81 -2.95
C GLU A 230 -22.20 -11.97 -1.45
N LEU A 231 -23.24 -12.30 -0.68
CA LEU A 231 -23.16 -12.56 0.75
C LEU A 231 -22.56 -13.96 0.96
N VAL A 232 -21.23 -14.02 0.82
CA VAL A 232 -20.44 -15.24 0.89
C VAL A 232 -19.23 -15.08 1.81
N GLU A 233 -18.79 -16.20 2.37
CA GLU A 233 -17.55 -16.33 3.15
C GLU A 233 -16.53 -17.21 2.41
N GLY A 234 -15.25 -16.90 2.55
CA GLY A 234 -14.17 -17.70 1.98
C GLY A 234 -12.85 -17.45 2.72
N LYS A 235 -12.00 -18.47 2.78
CA LYS A 235 -10.63 -18.30 3.30
C LYS A 235 -9.84 -17.45 2.30
N ASP A 236 -9.06 -16.49 2.81
CA ASP A 236 -8.22 -15.59 2.01
C ASP A 236 -9.04 -14.76 0.98
N LYS A 237 -10.26 -14.36 1.38
CA LYS A 237 -11.23 -13.62 0.56
C LYS A 237 -11.88 -12.49 1.36
N ILE A 238 -12.44 -11.51 0.63
CA ILE A 238 -13.23 -10.41 1.20
C ILE A 238 -14.46 -11.00 1.92
N ASP A 239 -14.58 -10.69 3.22
CA ASP A 239 -15.79 -10.95 3.99
C ASP A 239 -16.86 -9.92 3.62
N ALA A 240 -17.77 -10.31 2.72
CA ALA A 240 -18.79 -9.41 2.19
C ALA A 240 -19.71 -8.83 3.28
N VAL A 241 -19.97 -9.58 4.37
CA VAL A 241 -20.85 -9.13 5.46
C VAL A 241 -20.15 -8.03 6.25
N LYS A 242 -18.90 -8.25 6.66
CA LYS A 242 -18.11 -7.25 7.41
C LYS A 242 -17.73 -6.03 6.56
N ASP A 243 -17.48 -6.20 5.26
CA ASP A 243 -17.22 -5.08 4.32
C ASP A 243 -18.46 -4.18 4.20
N ILE A 244 -19.66 -4.77 4.03
CA ILE A 244 -20.94 -4.04 4.02
C ILE A 244 -21.17 -3.30 5.35
N GLU A 245 -21.02 -3.96 6.50
CA GLU A 245 -21.17 -3.33 7.83
C GLU A 245 -20.23 -2.14 8.00
N LYS A 246 -18.98 -2.26 7.55
CA LYS A 246 -17.98 -1.19 7.69
C LYS A 246 -18.25 -0.02 6.75
N VAL A 247 -18.74 -0.25 5.52
CA VAL A 247 -19.19 0.83 4.63
C VAL A 247 -20.34 1.61 5.27
N VAL A 248 -21.36 0.92 5.79
CA VAL A 248 -22.51 1.57 6.45
C VAL A 248 -22.07 2.40 7.65
N GLN A 249 -21.16 1.86 8.48
CA GLN A 249 -20.57 2.59 9.60
C GLN A 249 -19.84 3.87 9.14
N LEU A 250 -18.93 3.73 8.17
CA LEU A 250 -18.05 4.83 7.73
C LEU A 250 -18.81 5.93 6.97
N VAL A 251 -19.80 5.58 6.15
CA VAL A 251 -20.64 6.57 5.48
C VAL A 251 -21.40 7.41 6.52
N ALA A 252 -22.02 6.76 7.51
CA ALA A 252 -22.78 7.46 8.53
C ALA A 252 -21.92 8.23 9.54
N SER A 253 -20.71 7.75 9.86
CA SER A 253 -19.81 8.45 10.80
C SER A 253 -19.06 9.63 10.16
N THR A 254 -18.85 9.60 8.84
CA THR A 254 -17.98 10.55 8.13
C THR A 254 -18.75 11.61 7.34
N TYR A 255 -19.86 11.26 6.68
CA TYR A 255 -20.53 12.17 5.73
C TYR A 255 -21.79 12.84 6.31
N LEU A 256 -22.19 12.50 7.54
CA LEU A 256 -23.43 12.96 8.20
C LEU A 256 -23.13 13.61 9.56
N THR A 257 -24.01 14.53 9.99
CA THR A 257 -24.00 15.02 11.38
C THR A 257 -24.52 13.95 12.35
N GLU A 258 -24.46 14.20 13.66
CA GLU A 258 -24.99 13.27 14.66
C GLU A 258 -26.52 13.09 14.55
N GLU A 259 -27.22 14.15 14.14
CA GLU A 259 -28.66 14.14 13.86
C GLU A 259 -28.99 13.39 12.56
N GLU A 260 -28.27 13.70 11.48
CA GLU A 260 -28.47 13.07 10.16
C GLU A 260 -28.04 11.59 10.15
N GLY A 261 -27.01 11.25 10.93
CA GLY A 261 -26.49 9.90 11.09
C GLY A 261 -27.34 8.99 11.99
N LYS A 262 -28.29 9.55 12.76
CA LYS A 262 -29.06 8.79 13.76
C LYS A 262 -29.81 7.60 13.16
N ILE A 263 -30.40 7.75 11.97
CA ILE A 263 -31.12 6.67 11.24
C ILE A 263 -30.22 5.43 11.00
N PHE A 264 -28.91 5.62 10.88
CA PHE A 264 -27.95 4.54 10.65
C PHE A 264 -27.34 4.00 11.95
N LEU A 265 -27.03 4.89 12.91
CA LEU A 265 -26.16 4.59 14.06
C LEU A 265 -26.89 4.46 15.40
N ASP A 266 -28.20 4.69 15.48
CA ASP A 266 -28.98 4.55 16.72
C ASP A 266 -28.92 3.12 17.32
N HIS A 267 -28.61 3.00 18.61
CA HIS A 267 -28.34 1.72 19.28
C HIS A 267 -29.54 0.76 19.35
N GLN A 268 -30.77 1.26 19.23
CA GLN A 268 -32.00 0.48 19.35
C GLN A 268 -32.63 0.22 17.97
N THR A 269 -32.60 1.24 17.11
CA THR A 269 -33.38 1.29 15.86
C THR A 269 -32.55 1.49 14.59
N GLY A 270 -31.27 1.84 14.72
CA GLY A 270 -30.40 2.20 13.61
C GLY A 270 -30.13 1.05 12.64
N ILE A 271 -30.02 1.38 11.35
CA ILE A 271 -29.86 0.39 10.28
C ILE A 271 -28.61 -0.49 10.48
N LEU A 272 -27.52 0.05 11.03
CA LEU A 272 -26.31 -0.72 11.33
C LEU A 272 -26.55 -1.75 12.45
N ARG A 273 -27.34 -1.42 13.48
CA ARG A 273 -27.76 -2.39 14.51
C ARG A 273 -28.65 -3.49 13.93
N LYS A 274 -29.51 -3.17 12.94
CA LYS A 274 -30.32 -4.17 12.22
C LYS A 274 -29.44 -5.15 11.44
N LEU A 275 -28.43 -4.66 10.71
CA LEU A 275 -27.46 -5.49 9.99
C LEU A 275 -26.71 -6.44 10.94
N VAL A 276 -26.12 -5.92 12.01
CA VAL A 276 -25.35 -6.69 12.99
C VAL A 276 -26.22 -7.71 13.74
N LYS A 277 -27.46 -7.34 14.11
CA LYS A 277 -28.44 -8.28 14.69
C LYS A 277 -28.80 -9.40 13.72
N SER A 278 -28.87 -9.11 12.42
CA SER A 278 -29.18 -10.11 11.39
C SER A 278 -27.98 -11.03 11.15
N LYS A 279 -26.76 -10.48 11.08
CA LYS A 279 -25.49 -11.24 11.04
C LYS A 279 -25.39 -12.23 12.21
N ASN A 280 -25.52 -11.74 13.45
CA ASN A 280 -25.35 -12.56 14.65
C ASN A 280 -26.43 -13.64 14.83
N ARG A 281 -27.56 -13.52 14.12
CA ARG A 281 -28.64 -14.53 14.09
C ARG A 281 -28.64 -15.40 12.82
N SER A 282 -27.68 -15.20 11.90
CA SER A 282 -27.67 -15.80 10.55
C SER A 282 -28.98 -15.59 9.79
N ASP A 283 -29.55 -14.39 9.90
CA ASP A 283 -30.79 -13.95 9.26
C ASP A 283 -30.48 -13.19 7.95
N GLY A 284 -30.15 -13.93 6.90
CA GLY A 284 -29.90 -13.37 5.58
C GLY A 284 -31.05 -12.51 5.01
N PRO A 285 -32.34 -12.91 5.13
CA PRO A 285 -33.47 -12.08 4.73
C PRO A 285 -33.53 -10.73 5.48
N GLY A 286 -33.34 -10.73 6.80
CA GLY A 286 -33.27 -9.51 7.63
C GLY A 286 -32.11 -8.60 7.25
N PHE A 287 -30.92 -9.18 7.00
CA PHE A 287 -29.75 -8.44 6.53
C PHE A 287 -30.02 -7.77 5.17
N LYS A 288 -30.63 -8.51 4.23
CA LYS A 288 -31.03 -7.99 2.92
C LYS A 288 -32.12 -6.93 2.99
N ALA A 289 -32.99 -6.96 4.00
CA ALA A 289 -33.98 -5.90 4.24
C ALA A 289 -33.31 -4.62 4.76
N ALA A 290 -32.46 -4.73 5.80
CA ALA A 290 -31.73 -3.60 6.36
C ALA A 290 -30.76 -2.95 5.33
N LEU A 291 -30.15 -3.73 4.45
CA LEU A 291 -29.31 -3.21 3.36
C LEU A 291 -30.11 -2.43 2.30
N ARG A 292 -31.36 -2.80 2.01
CA ARG A 292 -32.24 -1.99 1.16
C ARG A 292 -32.60 -0.67 1.83
N GLU A 293 -32.96 -0.71 3.11
CA GLU A 293 -33.25 0.47 3.93
C GLU A 293 -32.06 1.46 3.94
N TYR A 294 -30.84 0.95 4.11
CA TYR A 294 -29.61 1.75 3.97
C TYR A 294 -29.48 2.41 2.60
N ASN A 295 -29.63 1.63 1.51
CA ASN A 295 -29.50 2.14 0.15
C ASN A 295 -30.53 3.24 -0.14
N ASP A 296 -31.78 3.05 0.26
CA ASP A 296 -32.88 3.98 0.01
C ASP A 296 -32.72 5.29 0.82
N GLU A 297 -32.30 5.22 2.10
CA GLU A 297 -32.02 6.42 2.89
C GLU A 297 -30.77 7.17 2.41
N LEU A 298 -29.71 6.47 2.03
CA LEU A 298 -28.52 7.10 1.44
C LEU A 298 -28.87 7.82 0.13
N LEU A 299 -29.67 7.21 -0.76
CA LEU A 299 -30.16 7.86 -1.98
C LEU A 299 -31.08 9.06 -1.70
N LYS A 300 -31.86 9.06 -0.61
CA LYS A 300 -32.64 10.24 -0.17
C LYS A 300 -31.72 11.37 0.30
N LEU A 301 -30.68 11.07 1.08
CA LEU A 301 -29.71 12.06 1.59
C LEU A 301 -28.81 12.62 0.48
N MET A 302 -28.40 11.79 -0.47
CA MET A 302 -27.68 12.20 -1.68
C MET A 302 -28.53 13.14 -2.54
N ARG A 303 -29.82 12.86 -2.77
CA ARG A 303 -30.75 13.77 -3.49
C ARG A 303 -30.96 15.09 -2.78
N LYS A 304 -31.05 15.08 -1.44
CA LYS A 304 -31.10 16.31 -0.61
C LYS A 304 -29.78 17.09 -0.58
N GLY A 305 -28.73 16.63 -1.29
CA GLY A 305 -27.41 17.26 -1.31
C GLY A 305 -26.64 17.18 0.01
N VAL A 306 -27.12 16.42 1.01
CA VAL A 306 -26.56 16.40 2.38
C VAL A 306 -25.10 15.96 2.37
N ILE A 307 -24.82 14.81 1.73
CA ILE A 307 -23.48 14.26 1.53
C ILE A 307 -22.55 15.30 0.89
N VAL A 308 -23.04 15.95 -0.18
CA VAL A 308 -22.30 16.92 -1.00
C VAL A 308 -22.03 18.21 -0.23
N ARG A 309 -22.94 18.64 0.65
CA ARG A 309 -22.85 19.82 1.52
C ARG A 309 -21.93 19.58 2.71
N ASN A 310 -21.95 18.38 3.30
CA ASN A 310 -21.13 18.03 4.46
C ASN A 310 -19.67 17.81 4.06
N LEU A 311 -19.42 17.12 2.94
CA LEU A 311 -18.06 16.90 2.40
C LEU A 311 -17.33 18.20 2.02
N ASP A 312 -18.05 19.27 1.67
CA ASP A 312 -17.47 20.59 1.40
C ASP A 312 -16.96 21.31 2.66
N LYS A 313 -17.43 20.91 3.85
CA LYS A 313 -16.96 21.43 5.15
C LYS A 313 -15.79 20.63 5.71
N MET A 314 -15.35 19.57 5.02
CA MET A 314 -14.28 18.68 5.46
C MET A 314 -12.97 19.01 4.76
N HIS A 315 -11.92 19.20 5.56
CA HIS A 315 -10.55 19.44 5.08
C HIS A 315 -9.62 18.22 5.25
N GLY A 316 -10.07 17.14 5.90
CA GLY A 316 -9.33 15.89 6.06
C GLY A 316 -10.25 14.68 6.00
N ILE A 317 -9.72 13.54 5.56
CA ILE A 317 -10.41 12.25 5.59
C ILE A 317 -10.00 11.56 6.90
N PRO A 318 -10.92 11.02 7.72
CA PRO A 318 -10.55 10.25 8.91
C PRO A 318 -9.64 9.07 8.53
N ARG A 319 -8.54 8.83 9.27
CA ARG A 319 -7.58 7.73 8.98
C ARG A 319 -8.29 6.40 8.72
N GLU A 320 -9.27 6.03 9.56
CA GLU A 320 -10.05 4.79 9.41
C GLU A 320 -10.82 4.67 8.07
N LEU A 321 -11.17 5.77 7.40
CA LEU A 321 -11.73 5.75 6.03
C LEU A 321 -10.63 5.76 4.96
N VAL A 322 -9.47 6.39 5.21
CA VAL A 322 -8.29 6.28 4.34
C VAL A 322 -7.85 4.81 4.27
N ASP A 323 -7.58 4.21 5.42
CA ASP A 323 -7.20 2.80 5.59
C ASP A 323 -8.19 1.89 4.87
N PHE A 324 -9.49 2.06 5.11
CA PHE A 324 -10.52 1.22 4.52
C PHE A 324 -10.66 1.38 3.00
N ILE A 325 -10.47 2.58 2.45
CA ILE A 325 -10.44 2.78 0.99
C ILE A 325 -9.23 2.06 0.38
N LEU A 326 -8.07 2.10 1.04
CA LEU A 326 -6.84 1.46 0.57
C LEU A 326 -6.90 -0.07 0.71
N ASP A 327 -7.41 -0.59 1.83
CA ASP A 327 -7.77 -2.01 2.02
C ASP A 327 -8.67 -2.49 0.88
N GLN A 328 -9.79 -1.78 0.61
CA GLN A 328 -10.71 -2.16 -0.45
C GLN A 328 -10.03 -2.22 -1.82
N VAL A 329 -9.08 -1.33 -2.09
CA VAL A 329 -8.27 -1.28 -3.32
C VAL A 329 -7.28 -2.45 -3.39
N TYR A 330 -6.52 -2.71 -2.32
CA TYR A 330 -5.49 -3.76 -2.25
C TYR A 330 -6.10 -5.16 -2.33
N ASP A 331 -7.18 -5.44 -1.58
CA ASP A 331 -7.94 -6.71 -1.60
C ASP A 331 -8.45 -7.08 -2.99
N ARG A 332 -8.67 -6.08 -3.85
CA ARG A 332 -9.23 -6.24 -5.20
C ARG A 332 -8.18 -6.30 -6.31
N THR A 333 -6.91 -5.98 -6.02
CA THR A 333 -5.86 -5.81 -7.03
C THR A 333 -4.55 -6.54 -6.71
N VAL A 334 -3.99 -6.31 -5.52
CA VAL A 334 -2.70 -6.87 -5.08
C VAL A 334 -2.89 -8.20 -4.36
N ALA A 335 -3.77 -8.27 -3.35
CA ALA A 335 -3.96 -9.48 -2.54
C ALA A 335 -4.27 -10.75 -3.36
N PRO A 336 -5.08 -10.72 -4.45
CA PRO A 336 -5.36 -11.90 -5.27
C PRO A 336 -4.19 -12.37 -6.15
N ARG A 337 -3.03 -11.71 -6.06
CA ARG A 337 -1.82 -11.93 -6.88
C ARG A 337 -0.51 -11.73 -6.09
N VAL A 338 -0.58 -11.71 -4.77
CA VAL A 338 0.55 -11.34 -3.89
C VAL A 338 1.75 -12.30 -4.04
N GLU A 339 1.53 -13.53 -4.50
CA GLU A 339 2.58 -14.49 -4.84
C GLU A 339 3.48 -14.06 -6.00
N LEU A 340 3.05 -13.10 -6.84
CA LEU A 340 3.91 -12.48 -7.85
C LEU A 340 5.00 -11.59 -7.21
N LEU A 341 4.77 -11.14 -5.97
CA LEU A 341 5.70 -10.38 -5.13
C LEU A 341 6.53 -11.28 -4.21
N ALA A 342 6.37 -12.61 -4.27
CA ALA A 342 7.16 -13.55 -3.48
C ALA A 342 8.44 -14.06 -4.20
N LYS A 343 8.68 -13.63 -5.46
CA LYS A 343 9.77 -14.13 -6.31
C LYS A 343 11.11 -13.39 -6.15
N TYR A 344 11.22 -12.48 -5.20
CA TYR A 344 12.43 -11.68 -5.00
C TYR A 344 13.55 -12.47 -4.31
N GLN A 345 14.80 -12.17 -4.65
CA GLN A 345 15.97 -12.89 -4.14
C GLN A 345 16.49 -12.23 -2.86
N ASN A 346 16.52 -13.00 -1.76
CA ASN A 346 17.16 -12.57 -0.52
C ASN A 346 18.62 -12.17 -0.77
N GLY A 347 18.99 -10.96 -0.34
CA GLY A 347 20.33 -10.39 -0.58
C GLY A 347 20.45 -9.53 -1.85
N SER A 348 19.33 -9.16 -2.49
CA SER A 348 19.27 -8.12 -3.53
C SER A 348 18.54 -6.87 -3.02
N ASP A 349 18.75 -5.71 -3.67
CA ASP A 349 18.00 -4.48 -3.36
C ASP A 349 16.48 -4.63 -3.56
N ASN A 350 16.05 -5.63 -4.34
CA ASN A 350 14.67 -5.83 -4.78
C ASN A 350 13.81 -6.64 -3.78
N VAL A 351 14.23 -6.80 -2.51
CA VAL A 351 13.43 -7.51 -1.50
C VAL A 351 12.24 -6.65 -1.09
N TYR A 352 11.04 -7.08 -1.48
CA TYR A 352 9.78 -6.40 -1.18
C TYR A 352 9.39 -6.53 0.30
N GLY A 353 8.99 -5.39 0.88
CA GLY A 353 8.44 -5.29 2.22
C GLY A 353 7.55 -4.06 2.33
N GLU A 354 6.39 -4.19 2.98
CA GLU A 354 5.37 -3.14 3.04
C GLU A 354 5.44 -2.37 4.36
N LEU A 355 5.20 -1.06 4.27
CA LEU A 355 4.87 -0.22 5.43
C LEU A 355 3.35 -0.23 5.59
N ASN A 356 2.85 -0.45 6.80
CA ASN A 356 1.41 -0.57 7.05
C ASN A 356 0.80 0.83 7.30
N HIS A 357 -0.51 0.99 7.04
CA HIS A 357 -1.19 2.30 7.08
C HIS A 357 -0.92 3.17 8.33
N PRO A 358 -0.87 2.63 9.57
CA PRO A 358 -0.54 3.43 10.76
C PRO A 358 0.85 4.08 10.72
N PHE A 359 1.85 3.36 10.20
CA PHE A 359 3.21 3.88 10.06
C PHE A 359 3.25 5.02 9.04
N ILE A 360 2.54 4.85 7.93
CA ILE A 360 2.46 5.84 6.86
C ILE A 360 1.80 7.12 7.38
N SER A 361 0.66 7.04 8.07
CA SER A 361 0.02 8.23 8.66
C SER A 361 0.94 8.96 9.65
N ASP A 362 1.64 8.23 10.54
CA ASP A 362 2.55 8.85 11.51
C ASP A 362 3.76 9.53 10.84
N ILE A 363 4.26 8.98 9.73
CA ILE A 363 5.27 9.64 8.88
C ILE A 363 4.70 10.90 8.21
N LEU A 364 3.50 10.82 7.62
CA LEU A 364 2.81 11.93 6.96
C LEU A 364 2.37 13.04 7.94
N GLU A 365 2.34 12.75 9.23
CA GLU A 365 2.13 13.69 10.32
C GLU A 365 3.44 14.39 10.74
N ARG A 366 4.47 13.64 11.12
CA ARG A 366 5.79 14.17 11.54
C ARG A 366 6.51 14.99 10.47
N THR A 367 6.10 14.85 9.22
CA THR A 367 6.63 15.61 8.09
C THR A 367 5.99 16.99 7.88
N ASN A 368 4.87 17.30 8.54
CA ASN A 368 4.08 18.51 8.28
C ASN A 368 3.76 18.69 6.78
N LEU A 369 3.44 17.60 6.09
CA LEU A 369 2.99 17.60 4.70
C LEU A 369 1.59 18.23 4.58
N THR A 370 1.29 18.86 3.45
CA THR A 370 0.00 19.50 3.13
C THR A 370 -0.36 19.27 1.66
N SER A 371 -1.59 19.58 1.24
CA SER A 371 -2.08 19.34 -0.12
C SER A 371 -1.38 20.17 -1.21
N GLY A 372 -0.71 21.27 -0.83
CA GLY A 372 0.12 22.08 -1.72
C GLY A 372 1.58 21.59 -1.87
N LYS A 373 1.99 20.56 -1.12
CA LYS A 373 3.35 20.01 -1.11
C LYS A 373 3.52 18.79 -2.02
N VAL A 374 4.77 18.36 -2.20
CA VAL A 374 5.17 17.24 -3.05
C VAL A 374 5.79 16.10 -2.22
N PHE A 375 5.26 14.89 -2.40
CA PHE A 375 5.76 13.64 -1.83
C PHE A 375 6.36 12.75 -2.92
N VAL A 376 7.50 12.10 -2.64
CA VAL A 376 8.17 11.16 -3.55
C VAL A 376 8.54 9.87 -2.81
N ASP A 377 8.39 8.72 -3.45
CA ASP A 377 8.57 7.37 -2.89
C ASP A 377 9.50 6.56 -3.81
N LEU A 378 10.71 6.25 -3.32
CA LEU A 378 11.79 5.65 -4.10
C LEU A 378 11.93 4.14 -3.78
N GLY A 379 11.56 3.30 -4.75
CA GLY A 379 11.29 1.88 -4.51
C GLY A 379 9.85 1.65 -4.03
N SER A 380 8.88 2.29 -4.69
CA SER A 380 7.49 2.37 -4.22
C SER A 380 6.72 1.05 -4.27
N GLY A 381 7.29 -0.02 -4.85
CA GLY A 381 6.62 -1.32 -5.00
C GLY A 381 5.28 -1.20 -5.74
N VAL A 382 4.21 -1.69 -5.12
CA VAL A 382 2.83 -1.58 -5.63
C VAL A 382 2.18 -0.19 -5.44
N GLY A 383 2.92 0.78 -4.88
CA GLY A 383 2.50 2.18 -4.76
C GLY A 383 1.73 2.54 -3.48
N ASN A 384 1.58 1.64 -2.51
CA ASN A 384 0.73 1.83 -1.31
C ASN A 384 0.95 3.18 -0.61
N VAL A 385 2.20 3.55 -0.34
CA VAL A 385 2.52 4.82 0.35
C VAL A 385 2.19 6.03 -0.51
N THR A 386 2.54 5.98 -1.79
CA THR A 386 2.21 7.02 -2.78
C THR A 386 0.70 7.27 -2.87
N LEU A 387 -0.11 6.20 -2.87
CA LEU A 387 -1.58 6.27 -2.88
C LEU A 387 -2.14 6.83 -1.56
N GLN A 388 -1.60 6.41 -0.41
CA GLN A 388 -2.02 6.91 0.89
C GLN A 388 -1.69 8.40 1.07
N ALA A 389 -0.47 8.83 0.74
CA ALA A 389 -0.08 10.25 0.79
C ALA A 389 -1.02 11.13 -0.05
N ALA A 390 -1.42 10.65 -1.23
CA ALA A 390 -2.38 11.34 -2.07
C ALA A 390 -3.80 11.33 -1.47
N LEU A 391 -4.26 10.24 -0.86
CA LEU A 391 -5.61 10.17 -0.29
C LEU A 391 -5.73 10.98 1.00
N GLU A 392 -4.86 10.70 1.97
CA GLU A 392 -4.87 11.28 3.32
C GLU A 392 -4.58 12.78 3.28
N ILE A 393 -3.42 13.18 2.72
CA ILE A 393 -2.94 14.57 2.74
C ILE A 393 -3.41 15.36 1.51
N GLY A 394 -3.65 14.70 0.37
CA GLY A 394 -4.04 15.38 -0.87
C GLY A 394 -2.91 16.05 -1.65
N CYS A 395 -1.66 15.75 -1.30
CA CYS A 395 -0.46 16.30 -1.94
C CYS A 395 -0.28 15.81 -3.39
N GLU A 396 0.73 16.32 -4.08
CA GLU A 396 1.23 15.67 -5.29
C GLU A 396 2.18 14.53 -4.90
N SER A 397 1.79 13.28 -5.18
CA SER A 397 2.54 12.08 -4.79
C SER A 397 3.12 11.37 -6.01
N TRP A 398 4.40 11.04 -5.96
CA TRP A 398 5.11 10.29 -7.00
C TRP A 398 5.72 9.01 -6.42
N GLY A 399 5.49 7.87 -7.05
CA GLY A 399 6.19 6.62 -6.77
C GLY A 399 7.06 6.20 -7.95
N CYS A 400 8.27 5.70 -7.69
CA CYS A 400 9.12 5.09 -8.70
C CYS A 400 9.50 3.65 -8.32
N GLU A 401 9.27 2.72 -9.25
CA GLU A 401 9.56 1.29 -9.08
C GLU A 401 10.12 0.72 -10.39
N MET A 402 11.08 -0.21 -10.31
CA MET A 402 11.70 -0.86 -11.48
C MET A 402 11.21 -2.28 -11.72
N MET A 403 10.70 -2.97 -10.70
CA MET A 403 10.32 -4.37 -10.77
C MET A 403 8.97 -4.57 -11.49
N GLU A 404 9.00 -5.24 -12.64
CA GLU A 404 7.86 -5.39 -13.56
C GLU A 404 6.56 -5.86 -12.89
N ASN A 405 6.61 -6.91 -12.04
CA ASN A 405 5.43 -7.40 -11.32
C ASN A 405 4.84 -6.34 -10.38
N ALA A 406 5.70 -5.60 -9.66
CA ALA A 406 5.27 -4.55 -8.74
C ALA A 406 4.61 -3.40 -9.52
N CYS A 407 5.22 -2.93 -10.61
CA CYS A 407 4.64 -1.91 -11.48
C CYS A 407 3.31 -2.34 -12.12
N ASN A 408 3.21 -3.58 -12.62
CA ASN A 408 1.98 -4.12 -13.21
C ASN A 408 0.83 -4.19 -12.18
N LEU A 409 1.15 -4.46 -10.91
CA LEU A 409 0.19 -4.41 -9.81
C LEU A 409 -0.11 -2.97 -9.37
N ALA A 410 0.88 -2.07 -9.37
CA ALA A 410 0.72 -0.65 -9.03
C ALA A 410 -0.20 0.09 -10.03
N GLU A 411 -0.08 -0.20 -11.32
CA GLU A 411 -0.94 0.32 -12.38
C GLU A 411 -2.40 -0.15 -12.20
N ALA A 412 -2.61 -1.45 -11.95
CA ALA A 412 -3.93 -1.99 -11.65
C ALA A 412 -4.52 -1.44 -10.34
N GLN A 413 -3.67 -1.23 -9.33
CA GLN A 413 -4.05 -0.66 -8.04
C GLN A 413 -4.44 0.82 -8.17
N TYR A 414 -3.75 1.58 -9.03
CA TYR A 414 -4.07 2.99 -9.30
C TYR A 414 -5.42 3.17 -10.01
N ASP A 415 -5.75 2.29 -10.96
CA ASP A 415 -7.05 2.30 -11.64
C ASP A 415 -8.22 2.07 -10.67
N GLU A 416 -8.13 1.04 -9.82
CA GLU A 416 -9.14 0.77 -8.78
C GLU A 416 -9.13 1.85 -7.70
N PHE A 417 -7.98 2.43 -7.34
CA PHE A 417 -7.88 3.57 -6.43
C PHE A 417 -8.65 4.79 -6.94
N LEU A 418 -8.47 5.16 -8.21
CA LEU A 418 -9.25 6.24 -8.82
C LEU A 418 -10.74 5.89 -8.89
N ALA A 419 -11.09 4.62 -9.11
CA ALA A 419 -12.47 4.15 -9.15
C ALA A 419 -13.15 4.16 -7.77
N ARG A 420 -12.41 3.78 -6.71
CA ARG A 420 -12.83 3.82 -5.30
C ARG A 420 -12.94 5.24 -4.78
N CYS A 421 -12.00 6.12 -5.12
CA CYS A 421 -12.11 7.55 -4.84
C CYS A 421 -13.40 8.14 -5.44
N ARG A 422 -13.73 7.81 -6.70
CA ARG A 422 -15.02 8.19 -7.32
C ARG A 422 -16.21 7.61 -6.56
N LEU A 423 -16.18 6.32 -6.24
CA LEU A 423 -17.25 5.59 -5.53
C LEU A 423 -17.57 6.24 -4.18
N TRP A 424 -16.55 6.60 -3.41
CA TRP A 424 -16.65 7.31 -2.13
C TRP A 424 -16.86 8.84 -2.27
N GLY A 425 -16.76 9.40 -3.47
CA GLY A 425 -16.95 10.83 -3.71
C GLY A 425 -15.78 11.72 -3.25
N VAL A 426 -14.66 11.11 -2.83
CA VAL A 426 -13.46 11.81 -2.36
C VAL A 426 -12.46 12.06 -3.49
N LYS A 427 -11.83 13.23 -3.48
CA LYS A 427 -10.78 13.63 -4.41
C LYS A 427 -9.41 13.31 -3.80
N PRO A 428 -8.61 12.41 -4.38
CA PRO A 428 -7.22 12.26 -3.96
C PRO A 428 -6.39 13.46 -4.46
N GLY A 429 -5.18 13.56 -3.93
CA GLY A 429 -4.09 14.32 -4.50
C GLY A 429 -3.67 13.79 -5.87
N LYS A 430 -2.67 14.45 -6.47
CA LYS A 430 -2.19 14.09 -7.81
C LYS A 430 -1.16 12.97 -7.69
N VAL A 431 -1.58 11.74 -7.96
CA VAL A 431 -0.68 10.58 -8.04
C VAL A 431 0.03 10.53 -9.40
N ARG A 432 1.30 10.11 -9.39
CA ARG A 432 1.97 9.45 -10.52
C ARG A 432 2.73 8.22 -10.04
N LEU A 433 2.76 7.19 -10.88
CA LEU A 433 3.59 6.00 -10.68
C LEU A 433 4.45 5.86 -11.94
N GLU A 434 5.75 5.82 -11.77
CA GLU A 434 6.74 5.86 -12.85
C GLU A 434 7.59 4.59 -12.85
N ARG A 435 7.58 3.87 -13.97
CA ARG A 435 8.34 2.63 -14.14
C ARG A 435 9.79 2.93 -14.50
N GLY A 436 10.74 2.44 -13.71
CA GLY A 436 12.18 2.50 -14.00
C GLY A 436 13.09 2.65 -12.78
N ASP A 437 14.40 2.72 -13.06
CA ASP A 437 15.45 3.00 -12.07
C ASP A 437 15.37 4.49 -11.65
N PHE A 438 15.06 4.76 -10.39
CA PHE A 438 14.89 6.14 -9.89
C PHE A 438 16.15 7.01 -10.01
N ARG A 439 17.34 6.40 -10.15
CA ARG A 439 18.61 7.11 -10.42
C ARG A 439 18.73 7.62 -11.86
N LYS A 440 17.79 7.24 -12.74
CA LYS A 440 17.85 7.47 -14.20
C LYS A 440 16.53 7.95 -14.80
N ASN A 441 15.40 7.80 -14.11
CA ASN A 441 14.12 8.28 -14.59
C ASN A 441 14.08 9.82 -14.49
N GLU A 442 14.26 10.50 -15.62
CA GLU A 442 14.34 11.96 -15.73
C GLU A 442 13.20 12.68 -14.99
N LYS A 443 11.96 12.19 -15.10
CA LYS A 443 10.80 12.81 -14.44
C LYS A 443 10.90 12.73 -12.91
N VAL A 444 11.46 11.65 -12.39
CA VAL A 444 11.67 11.42 -10.95
C VAL A 444 12.79 12.33 -10.44
N LEU A 445 13.88 12.46 -11.21
CA LEU A 445 14.96 13.41 -10.93
C LEU A 445 14.46 14.86 -10.93
N GLU A 446 13.62 15.26 -11.89
CA GLU A 446 13.03 16.61 -11.93
C GLU A 446 12.03 16.91 -10.80
N VAL A 447 11.27 15.91 -10.30
CA VAL A 447 10.38 16.13 -9.14
C VAL A 447 11.14 16.16 -7.81
N LEU A 448 12.24 15.40 -7.66
CA LEU A 448 13.06 15.40 -6.45
C LEU A 448 13.58 16.81 -6.12
N LYS A 449 14.03 17.58 -7.12
CA LYS A 449 14.47 18.99 -6.96
C LYS A 449 13.46 19.91 -6.26
N ARG A 450 12.17 19.58 -6.30
CA ARG A 450 11.07 20.33 -5.66
C ARG A 450 10.35 19.56 -4.54
N ALA A 451 10.75 18.33 -4.22
CA ALA A 451 10.12 17.50 -3.21
C ALA A 451 10.12 18.19 -1.84
N ASP A 452 9.04 18.04 -1.07
CA ASP A 452 8.98 18.42 0.35
C ASP A 452 9.30 17.24 1.25
N VAL A 453 8.94 16.04 0.79
CA VAL A 453 9.09 14.78 1.51
C VAL A 453 9.52 13.69 0.52
N VAL A 454 10.55 12.93 0.87
CA VAL A 454 11.03 11.75 0.15
C VAL A 454 11.02 10.55 1.09
N LEU A 455 10.38 9.44 0.70
CA LEU A 455 10.50 8.15 1.38
C LEU A 455 11.46 7.25 0.62
N VAL A 456 12.29 6.51 1.36
CA VAL A 456 13.10 5.41 0.85
C VAL A 456 13.06 4.23 1.82
N ASN A 457 12.42 3.11 1.45
CA ASN A 457 12.46 1.88 2.25
C ASN A 457 13.80 1.14 2.09
N ASN A 458 14.89 1.75 2.54
CA ASN A 458 16.26 1.23 2.38
C ASN A 458 16.62 0.03 3.30
N GLN A 459 15.62 -0.65 3.88
CA GLN A 459 15.82 -1.75 4.83
C GLN A 459 16.59 -2.94 4.22
N ALA A 460 16.39 -3.21 2.92
CA ALA A 460 17.10 -4.26 2.18
C ALA A 460 18.24 -3.74 1.27
N PHE A 461 18.36 -2.41 1.10
CA PHE A 461 19.28 -1.83 0.11
C PHE A 461 20.76 -2.04 0.47
N THR A 462 21.57 -2.25 -0.56
CA THR A 462 23.02 -2.36 -0.54
C THR A 462 23.69 -1.02 -0.21
N SER A 463 24.94 -1.04 0.28
CA SER A 463 25.71 0.20 0.54
C SER A 463 25.78 1.06 -0.72
N GLN A 464 26.16 0.46 -1.85
CA GLN A 464 26.29 1.16 -3.13
C GLN A 464 24.99 1.87 -3.56
N LEU A 465 23.80 1.30 -3.30
CA LEU A 465 22.54 1.98 -3.60
C LEU A 465 22.29 3.16 -2.64
N ASN A 466 22.65 3.04 -1.36
CA ASN A 466 22.59 4.14 -0.40
C ASN A 466 23.59 5.26 -0.74
N ASP A 467 24.81 4.94 -1.20
CA ASP A 467 25.81 5.94 -1.62
C ASP A 467 25.31 6.77 -2.83
N ASN A 468 24.62 6.12 -3.77
CA ASN A 468 23.95 6.79 -4.89
C ASN A 468 22.78 7.67 -4.41
N LEU A 469 22.02 7.23 -3.40
CA LEU A 469 20.93 8.01 -2.82
C LEU A 469 21.44 9.28 -2.11
N VAL A 470 22.52 9.18 -1.32
CA VAL A 470 23.18 10.36 -0.72
C VAL A 470 23.62 11.35 -1.79
N SER A 471 24.13 10.85 -2.92
CA SER A 471 24.48 11.69 -4.07
C SER A 471 23.25 12.40 -4.66
N MET A 472 22.11 11.70 -4.80
CA MET A 472 20.83 12.31 -5.24
C MET A 472 20.25 13.31 -4.23
N PHE A 473 20.56 13.18 -2.93
CA PHE A 473 20.08 14.09 -1.89
C PHE A 473 20.75 15.47 -1.93
N LEU A 474 21.83 15.63 -2.70
CA LEU A 474 22.44 16.94 -2.99
C LEU A 474 21.48 17.85 -3.76
N ASP A 475 20.70 17.31 -4.70
CA ASP A 475 19.75 18.05 -5.54
C ASP A 475 18.41 18.37 -4.83
N LEU A 476 18.17 17.83 -3.63
CA LEU A 476 16.97 18.15 -2.85
C LEU A 476 17.00 19.59 -2.32
N LYS A 477 15.84 20.26 -2.34
CA LYS A 477 15.70 21.60 -1.77
C LYS A 477 15.94 21.60 -0.25
N ILE A 478 16.48 22.70 0.26
CA ILE A 478 16.63 22.97 1.69
C ILE A 478 15.26 22.84 2.39
N GLY A 479 15.24 22.17 3.54
CA GLY A 479 14.03 21.86 4.30
C GLY A 479 13.25 20.63 3.82
N CYS A 480 13.67 19.95 2.74
CA CYS A 480 13.11 18.66 2.35
C CYS A 480 13.36 17.61 3.44
N LYS A 481 12.33 16.84 3.82
CA LYS A 481 12.45 15.72 4.76
C LYS A 481 12.62 14.40 4.00
N ILE A 482 13.56 13.57 4.43
CA ILE A 482 13.85 12.25 3.89
C ILE A 482 13.53 11.24 4.99
N ILE A 483 12.76 10.20 4.68
CA ILE A 483 12.42 9.13 5.62
C ILE A 483 13.05 7.84 5.15
N SER A 484 13.72 7.16 6.07
CA SER A 484 14.42 5.90 5.80
C SER A 484 14.42 4.99 7.02
N LEU A 485 14.51 3.67 6.83
CA LEU A 485 14.57 2.71 7.95
C LEU A 485 16.00 2.52 8.48
N LYS A 486 17.00 2.81 7.65
CA LYS A 486 18.41 2.97 8.05
C LYS A 486 18.86 4.42 7.83
N THR A 487 19.67 4.92 8.75
CA THR A 487 20.39 6.19 8.58
C THR A 487 21.30 6.15 7.34
N PHE A 488 21.47 7.31 6.70
CA PHE A 488 22.49 7.55 5.67
C PHE A 488 23.78 8.17 6.23
N VAL A 489 23.73 8.66 7.48
CA VAL A 489 24.86 9.20 8.24
C VAL A 489 25.54 8.08 9.02
N HIS A 490 26.88 8.01 8.95
CA HIS A 490 27.66 6.98 9.63
C HIS A 490 28.21 7.47 10.98
N ASP A 491 28.04 6.69 12.05
CA ASP A 491 28.56 7.01 13.41
C ASP A 491 30.10 7.03 13.53
N ASN A 492 30.82 6.63 12.47
CA ASN A 492 32.27 6.46 12.49
C ASN A 492 32.99 7.81 12.34
N LYS A 493 33.50 8.33 13.46
CA LYS A 493 34.27 9.59 13.58
C LYS A 493 35.52 9.73 12.68
N ASN A 494 35.92 8.68 11.97
CA ASN A 494 37.03 8.71 11.01
C ASN A 494 36.56 9.01 9.57
N ALA A 495 35.26 9.16 9.33
CA ALA A 495 34.70 9.51 8.03
C ALA A 495 34.65 11.05 7.85
N GLU A 496 35.81 11.70 7.79
CA GLU A 496 35.95 13.16 7.64
C GLU A 496 35.33 13.72 6.33
N ASN A 497 34.88 12.83 5.43
CA ASN A 497 34.22 13.17 4.15
C ASN A 497 32.81 12.52 4.02
N ASP A 498 32.10 12.21 5.12
CA ASP A 498 30.71 11.77 5.01
C ASP A 498 29.79 12.94 4.56
N VAL A 499 29.46 12.93 3.27
CA VAL A 499 28.60 13.91 2.62
C VAL A 499 27.23 14.00 3.30
N ALA A 500 26.65 12.88 3.75
CA ALA A 500 25.36 12.86 4.41
C ALA A 500 25.39 13.69 5.71
N THR A 501 26.45 13.55 6.51
CA THR A 501 26.66 14.28 7.78
C THR A 501 26.73 15.80 7.58
N SER A 502 27.22 16.24 6.41
CA SER A 502 27.30 17.66 6.05
C SER A 502 25.94 18.26 5.64
N ILE A 503 25.10 17.49 4.92
CA ILE A 503 23.85 18.00 4.31
C ILE A 503 22.56 17.61 5.05
N LEU A 504 22.60 16.65 5.97
CA LEU A 504 21.42 16.13 6.68
C LEU A 504 21.49 16.41 8.18
N ASP A 505 20.45 17.03 8.73
CA ASP A 505 20.14 16.94 10.17
C ASP A 505 19.24 15.72 10.41
N VAL A 506 19.49 14.88 11.43
CA VAL A 506 18.90 13.52 11.52
C VAL A 506 18.19 13.26 12.84
N GLU A 507 16.87 13.10 12.78
CA GLU A 507 16.02 12.67 13.89
C GLU A 507 15.90 11.13 13.87
N HIS A 508 16.40 10.44 14.90
CA HIS A 508 16.25 9.00 15.06
C HIS A 508 14.97 8.67 15.84
N LEU A 509 14.13 7.79 15.28
CA LEU A 509 12.80 7.46 15.77
C LEU A 509 12.58 5.94 15.85
N THR A 510 11.53 5.54 16.57
CA THR A 510 11.12 4.14 16.73
C THR A 510 9.67 3.94 16.29
N TYR A 511 9.36 2.72 15.83
CA TYR A 511 8.01 2.27 15.50
C TYR A 511 7.63 1.03 16.33
N PRO A 512 6.36 0.86 16.75
CA PRO A 512 5.89 -0.29 17.53
C PRO A 512 5.60 -1.51 16.65
N GLU A 513 5.14 -2.60 17.26
CA GLU A 513 4.70 -3.81 16.56
C GLU A 513 3.61 -3.51 15.51
N GLY A 514 3.63 -4.24 14.39
CA GLY A 514 2.59 -4.15 13.35
C GLY A 514 2.68 -2.94 12.40
N TYR A 515 3.76 -2.15 12.45
CA TYR A 515 3.98 -1.02 11.53
C TYR A 515 4.58 -1.44 10.17
N VAL A 516 5.12 -2.65 10.05
CA VAL A 516 5.74 -3.22 8.83
C VAL A 516 5.29 -4.66 8.60
N SER A 517 5.34 -5.15 7.35
CA SER A 517 4.80 -6.49 7.01
C SER A 517 5.75 -7.68 7.27
N TRP A 518 7.07 -7.45 7.32
CA TRP A 518 8.07 -8.54 7.39
C TRP A 518 8.48 -8.95 8.81
N THR A 519 8.10 -8.19 9.84
CA THR A 519 8.38 -8.53 11.25
C THR A 519 7.24 -8.09 12.16
N GLY A 520 6.95 -8.90 13.18
CA GLY A 520 6.02 -8.53 14.24
C GLY A 520 6.62 -7.58 15.28
N ALA A 521 7.95 -7.44 15.34
CA ALA A 521 8.63 -6.63 16.34
C ALA A 521 8.62 -5.13 16.01
N SER A 522 8.87 -4.31 17.03
CA SER A 522 9.25 -2.91 16.90
C SER A 522 10.59 -2.72 16.15
N GLY A 523 10.86 -1.50 15.72
CA GLY A 523 12.09 -1.15 15.01
C GLY A 523 12.37 0.35 15.00
N THR A 524 13.32 0.76 14.17
CA THR A 524 13.81 2.14 14.05
C THR A 524 13.58 2.72 12.66
N TYR A 525 13.47 4.03 12.58
CA TYR A 525 13.55 4.80 11.35
C TYR A 525 14.18 6.17 11.60
N CYS A 526 14.52 6.88 10.54
CA CYS A 526 15.11 8.21 10.57
C CYS A 526 14.22 9.20 9.82
N ILE A 527 14.15 10.43 10.30
CA ILE A 527 13.71 11.59 9.51
C ILE A 527 14.91 12.53 9.37
N SER A 528 15.48 12.59 8.17
CA SER A 528 16.61 13.45 7.84
C SER A 528 16.12 14.72 7.14
N THR A 529 16.45 15.90 7.66
CA THR A 529 16.10 17.19 7.04
C THR A 529 17.29 17.73 6.27
N ARG A 530 17.09 18.08 4.99
CA ARG A 530 18.11 18.72 4.14
C ARG A 530 18.40 20.12 4.66
N ARG A 531 19.66 20.34 5.07
CA ARG A 531 20.22 21.66 5.43
C ARG A 531 20.48 22.50 4.18
#